data_AF-A0A0S7Z066-F1
#
_entry.id   AF-A0A0S7Z066-F1
#
_cell.length_a   1.000
_cell.length_b   1.000
_cell.length_c   1.000
_cell.angle_alpha   90.00
_cell.angle_beta   90.00
_cell.angle_gamma   90.00
#
_symmetry.space_group_name_H-M   'P 1'
#
loop_
_entity.id
_entity.type
_entity.pdbx_description
1 polymer ?
#
loop_
_entity_poly.entity_id
_entity_poly.type
_entity_poly.pdbx_seq_one_letter_code
_entity_poly.pdbx_strand_id
1 'polypeptide(L)'
;MKELESKIEDRIRERIRVYITESRYRHSLGVRDTAVQLARIYGCRRQKAAIAALLHDIARDIPLETMRRLVEENIAWFSTDFVITDNPLLLHAYAHFEEYRASYNRGPVHGSA
;
A
#
# COMPACT_ATOMS: atom_id res chain seq x y z
N MET A 1 -8.17 13.05 -19.63
CA MET A 1 -8.57 11.98 -18.69
C MET A 1 -7.56 10.83 -18.68
N LYS A 2 -7.42 10.03 -19.76
CA LYS A 2 -6.45 8.90 -19.83
C LYS A 2 -4.99 9.30 -19.53
N GLU A 3 -4.56 10.46 -19.99
CA GLU A 3 -3.18 10.93 -19.77
C GLU A 3 -2.89 11.31 -18.31
N LEU A 4 -3.87 11.88 -17.61
CA LEU A 4 -3.74 12.20 -16.19
C LEU A 4 -3.68 10.92 -15.34
N GLU A 5 -4.47 9.90 -15.70
CA GLU A 5 -4.47 8.61 -15.03
C GLU A 5 -3.14 7.88 -15.20
N SER A 6 -2.54 7.92 -16.39
CA SER A 6 -1.20 7.38 -16.62
C SER A 6 -0.15 8.07 -15.76
N LYS A 7 -0.18 9.41 -15.69
CA LYS A 7 0.73 10.20 -14.85
C LYS A 7 0.60 9.87 -13.36
N ILE A 8 -0.60 9.54 -12.89
CA ILE A 8 -0.82 9.12 -11.50
C ILE A 8 -0.19 7.74 -11.23
N GLU A 9 -0.41 6.77 -12.13
CA GLU A 9 0.16 5.43 -11.99
C GLU A 9 1.70 5.47 -11.98
N ASP A 10 2.31 6.25 -12.87
CA ASP A 10 3.77 6.38 -12.93
C ASP A 10 4.35 7.00 -11.64
N ARG A 11 3.71 8.07 -11.12
CA ARG A 11 4.10 8.66 -9.83
C ARG A 11 3.98 7.67 -8.67
N ILE A 12 2.95 6.82 -8.69
CA ILE A 12 2.80 5.77 -7.67
C ILE A 12 3.94 4.75 -7.78
N ARG A 13 4.25 4.28 -8.99
CA ARG A 13 5.32 3.30 -9.23
C ARG A 13 6.68 3.80 -8.75
N GLU A 14 6.99 5.07 -9.00
CA GLU A 14 8.22 5.69 -8.48
C GLU A 14 8.23 5.76 -6.96
N ARG A 15 7.09 6.14 -6.36
CA ARG A 15 7.01 6.36 -4.92
C ARG A 15 6.96 5.07 -4.11
N ILE A 16 6.31 4.00 -4.57
CA ILE A 16 6.24 2.76 -3.79
C ILE A 16 7.60 2.10 -3.60
N ARG A 17 8.56 2.31 -4.52
CA ARG A 17 9.91 1.75 -4.44
C ARG A 17 10.70 2.13 -3.19
N VAL A 18 10.36 3.25 -2.54
CA VAL A 18 11.04 3.65 -1.30
C VAL A 18 10.45 3.00 -0.05
N TYR A 19 9.26 2.39 -0.13
CA TYR A 19 8.59 1.77 1.02
C TYR A 19 8.79 0.26 1.10
N ILE A 20 9.13 -0.39 -0.01
CA ILE A 20 9.19 -1.85 -0.12
C ILE A 20 10.50 -2.31 -0.77
N THR A 21 10.90 -3.54 -0.48
CA THR A 21 12.04 -4.17 -1.16
C THR A 21 11.81 -4.32 -2.67
N GLU A 22 12.89 -4.38 -3.45
CA GLU A 22 12.82 -4.61 -4.91
C GLU A 22 12.06 -5.91 -5.27
N SER A 23 12.18 -6.96 -4.44
CA SER A 23 11.42 -8.21 -4.61
C SER A 23 9.91 -7.98 -4.51
N ARG A 24 9.45 -7.23 -3.51
CA ARG A 24 8.03 -6.86 -3.37
C ARG A 24 7.56 -5.88 -4.42
N TYR A 25 8.42 -4.98 -4.87
CA TYR A 25 8.10 -4.09 -5.97
C TYR A 25 7.77 -4.89 -7.24
N ARG A 26 8.61 -5.88 -7.58
CA ARG A 26 8.33 -6.81 -8.69
C ARG A 26 7.06 -7.63 -8.49
N HIS A 27 6.81 -8.11 -7.28
CA HIS A 27 5.55 -8.76 -6.93
C HIS A 27 4.34 -7.84 -7.21
N SER A 28 4.41 -6.60 -6.73
CA SER A 28 3.35 -5.60 -6.90
C SER A 28 3.07 -5.27 -8.37
N LEU A 29 4.11 -5.22 -9.22
CA LEU A 29 3.94 -5.08 -10.68
C LEU A 29 3.20 -6.28 -11.30
N GLY A 30 3.55 -7.50 -10.90
CA GLY A 30 2.84 -8.71 -11.35
C GLY A 30 1.38 -8.75 -10.90
N VAL A 31 1.10 -8.36 -9.66
CA VAL A 31 -0.27 -8.24 -9.13
C VAL A 31 -1.04 -7.16 -9.90
N ARG A 32 -0.41 -6.03 -10.21
CA ARG A 32 -0.99 -4.96 -11.04
C ARG A 32 -1.41 -5.47 -12.41
N ASP A 33 -0.54 -6.19 -13.11
CA ASP A 33 -0.85 -6.70 -14.45
C ASP A 33 -1.98 -7.72 -14.42
N THR A 34 -1.96 -8.61 -13.43
CA THR A 34 -3.04 -9.58 -13.18
C THR A 34 -4.37 -8.87 -12.87
N ALA A 35 -4.36 -7.88 -11.99
CA ALA A 35 -5.54 -7.11 -11.63
C ALA A 35 -6.14 -6.36 -12.83
N VAL A 36 -5.30 -5.81 -13.71
CA VAL A 36 -5.75 -5.17 -14.96
C VAL A 36 -6.37 -6.19 -15.92
N GLN A 37 -5.80 -7.40 -16.02
CA GLN A 37 -6.38 -8.48 -16.84
C GLN A 37 -7.74 -8.91 -16.29
N LEU A 38 -7.86 -9.16 -14.99
CA LEU A 38 -9.11 -9.49 -14.33
C LEU A 38 -10.14 -8.37 -14.50
N ALA A 39 -9.73 -7.11 -14.35
CA ALA A 39 -10.62 -5.97 -14.55
C ALA A 39 -11.18 -5.90 -15.99
N ARG A 40 -10.42 -6.34 -17.00
CA ARG A 40 -10.94 -6.47 -18.37
C ARG A 40 -12.00 -7.55 -18.48
N ILE A 41 -11.75 -8.72 -17.88
CA ILE A 41 -12.66 -9.89 -17.93
C ILE A 41 -13.99 -9.57 -17.25
N TYR A 42 -13.94 -8.93 -16.08
CA TYR A 42 -15.11 -8.66 -15.24
C TYR A 42 -15.75 -7.28 -15.44
N GLY A 43 -15.28 -6.48 -16.40
CA GLY A 43 -15.86 -5.16 -16.68
C GLY A 43 -15.57 -4.08 -15.62
N CYS A 44 -14.53 -4.26 -14.80
CA CYS A 44 -14.13 -3.29 -13.78
C CYS A 44 -13.26 -2.16 -14.38
N ARG A 45 -13.15 -1.04 -13.66
CA ARG A 45 -12.25 0.07 -14.03
C ARG A 45 -10.78 -0.35 -13.86
N ARG A 46 -10.12 -0.65 -14.98
CA ARG A 46 -8.71 -1.08 -15.04
C ARG A 46 -7.76 -0.18 -14.25
N GLN A 47 -7.87 1.14 -14.39
CA GLN A 47 -7.04 2.09 -13.65
C GLN A 47 -7.18 1.95 -12.13
N LYS A 48 -8.41 1.80 -11.62
CA LYS A 48 -8.63 1.61 -10.19
C LYS A 48 -8.02 0.30 -9.70
N ALA A 49 -8.17 -0.77 -10.49
CA ALA A 49 -7.57 -2.06 -10.18
C ALA A 49 -6.03 -1.99 -10.17
N ALA A 50 -5.42 -1.30 -11.14
CA ALA A 50 -3.97 -1.10 -11.20
C ALA A 50 -3.43 -0.35 -9.97
N ILE A 51 -4.07 0.77 -9.62
CA ILE A 51 -3.68 1.58 -8.47
C ILE A 51 -3.84 0.80 -7.17
N ALA A 52 -4.97 0.12 -6.98
CA ALA A 52 -5.20 -0.69 -5.78
C ALA A 52 -4.16 -1.81 -5.65
N ALA A 53 -3.84 -2.49 -6.74
CA ALA A 53 -2.82 -3.54 -6.77
C ALA A 53 -1.40 -3.02 -6.47
N LEU A 54 -1.01 -1.85 -6.99
CA LEU A 54 0.29 -1.26 -6.69
C LEU A 54 0.42 -0.83 -5.23
N LEU A 55 -0.69 -0.41 -4.63
CA LEU A 55 -0.74 0.13 -3.28
C LEU A 55 -1.15 -0.89 -2.21
N HIS A 56 -1.29 -2.19 -2.51
CA HIS A 56 -1.84 -3.15 -1.54
C HIS A 56 -0.82 -3.69 -0.52
N ASP A 57 0.50 -3.57 -0.79
CA ASP A 57 1.58 -4.20 -0.01
C ASP A 57 2.69 -3.23 0.48
N ILE A 58 2.59 -1.93 0.23
CA ILE A 58 3.48 -0.85 0.71
C ILE A 58 3.79 -0.88 2.22
N ALA A 59 2.89 -1.39 3.07
CA ALA A 59 3.12 -1.47 4.52
C ALA A 59 3.68 -2.83 4.97
N ARG A 60 3.84 -3.79 4.05
CA ARG A 60 4.25 -5.16 4.39
C ARG A 60 5.64 -5.18 5.06
N ASP A 61 6.54 -4.30 4.65
CA ASP A 61 7.90 -4.21 5.21
C ASP A 61 8.00 -3.31 6.46
N ILE A 62 6.87 -2.78 6.96
CA ILE A 62 6.84 -1.96 8.17
C ILE A 62 6.94 -2.86 9.42
N PRO A 63 7.78 -2.52 10.42
CA PRO A 63 7.80 -3.23 11.69
C PRO A 63 6.44 -3.23 12.39
N LEU A 64 6.06 -4.35 13.02
CA LEU A 64 4.75 -4.51 13.69
C LEU A 64 4.45 -3.36 14.67
N GLU A 65 5.44 -2.98 15.49
CA GLU A 65 5.31 -1.90 16.46
C GLU A 65 5.02 -0.54 15.79
N THR A 66 5.67 -0.25 14.67
CA THR A 66 5.40 0.97 13.89
C THR A 66 4.00 0.93 13.30
N MET A 67 3.58 -0.21 12.75
CA MET A 67 2.22 -0.38 12.24
C MET A 67 1.17 -0.20 13.34
N ARG A 68 1.41 -0.73 14.55
CA ARG A 68 0.53 -0.54 15.71
C ARG A 68 0.35 0.93 16.04
N ARG A 69 1.45 1.68 16.17
CA ARG A 69 1.40 3.11 16.48
C ARG A 69 0.65 3.90 15.43
N LEU A 70 0.95 3.67 14.14
CA LEU A 70 0.25 4.32 13.03
C LEU A 70 -1.26 4.08 13.10
N VAL A 71 -1.67 2.85 13.40
CA VAL A 71 -3.08 2.50 13.47
C VAL A 71 -3.74 3.01 14.76
N GLU A 72 -3.10 2.90 15.92
CA GLU A 72 -3.62 3.39 17.21
C GLU A 72 -3.80 4.92 17.21
N GLU A 73 -2.85 5.67 16.63
CA GLU A 73 -2.90 7.13 16.57
C GLU A 73 -4.01 7.65 15.65
N ASN A 74 -4.42 6.87 14.65
CA ASN A 74 -5.28 7.37 13.56
C ASN A 74 -6.61 6.62 13.42
N ILE A 75 -6.75 5.43 13.99
CA ILE A 75 -7.93 4.56 13.89
C ILE A 75 -8.40 4.20 15.30
N ALA A 76 -9.23 5.09 15.87
CA ALA A 76 -9.66 5.03 17.28
C ALA A 76 -10.35 3.72 17.73
N TRP A 77 -10.93 2.94 16.80
CA TRP A 77 -11.61 1.69 17.12
C TRP A 77 -10.68 0.46 17.12
N PHE A 78 -9.47 0.60 16.59
CA PHE A 78 -8.62 -0.53 16.25
C PHE A 78 -7.93 -1.18 17.46
N SER A 79 -7.77 -0.45 18.56
CA SER A 79 -7.16 -0.95 19.80
C SER A 79 -7.91 -2.10 20.47
N THR A 80 -9.09 -2.47 19.96
CA THR A 80 -9.95 -3.51 20.53
C THR A 80 -9.85 -4.88 19.85
N ASP A 81 -9.22 -4.98 18.68
CA ASP A 81 -9.11 -6.24 17.93
C ASP A 81 -7.68 -6.82 17.99
N PHE A 82 -7.42 -7.59 19.05
CA PHE A 82 -6.10 -8.18 19.33
C PHE A 82 -5.61 -9.15 18.23
N VAL A 83 -6.52 -9.80 17.51
CA VAL A 83 -6.19 -10.75 16.43
C VAL A 83 -5.54 -10.00 15.27
N ILE A 84 -6.03 -8.80 14.98
CA ILE A 84 -5.51 -7.97 13.92
C ILE A 84 -4.27 -7.19 14.39
N THR A 85 -4.27 -6.64 15.62
CA THR A 85 -3.14 -5.83 16.12
C THR A 85 -1.87 -6.61 16.41
N ASP A 86 -1.94 -7.92 16.72
CA ASP A 86 -0.76 -8.77 16.97
C ASP A 86 -0.27 -9.54 15.73
N ASN A 87 -1.01 -9.46 14.63
CA ASN A 87 -0.64 -10.14 13.40
C ASN A 87 -0.16 -9.15 12.32
N PRO A 88 1.14 -9.06 12.01
CA PRO A 88 1.64 -8.14 10.98
C PRO A 88 1.04 -8.39 9.59
N LEU A 89 0.67 -9.64 9.29
CA LEU A 89 0.02 -10.00 8.02
C LEU A 89 -1.43 -9.53 7.95
N LEU A 90 -2.09 -9.24 9.06
CA LEU A 90 -3.44 -8.65 9.04
C LEU A 90 -3.36 -7.13 9.20
N LEU A 91 -2.42 -6.66 10.01
CA LEU A 91 -2.26 -5.25 10.34
C LEU A 91 -1.80 -4.40 9.16
N HIS A 92 -0.95 -4.93 8.28
CA HIS A 92 -0.39 -4.15 7.16
C HIS A 92 -1.50 -3.48 6.34
N ALA A 93 -2.58 -4.19 6.02
CA ALA A 93 -3.71 -3.68 5.24
C ALA A 93 -4.33 -2.40 5.83
N TYR A 94 -4.25 -2.21 7.15
CA TYR A 94 -4.75 -1.02 7.84
C TYR A 94 -3.66 0.05 8.00
N ALA A 95 -2.42 -0.34 8.29
CA ALA A 95 -1.28 0.56 8.39
C ALA A 95 -0.94 1.24 7.05
N HIS A 96 -1.30 0.60 5.94
CA HIS A 96 -1.19 1.07 4.56
C HIS A 96 -1.58 2.53 4.35
N PHE A 97 -2.78 2.89 4.80
CA PHE A 97 -3.33 4.22 4.57
C PHE A 97 -2.67 5.27 5.46
N GLU A 98 -2.35 4.88 6.70
CA GLU A 98 -1.79 5.80 7.69
C GLU A 98 -0.32 6.12 7.43
N GLU A 99 0.48 5.16 6.96
CA GLU A 99 1.86 5.45 6.53
C GLU A 99 1.89 6.41 5.33
N TYR A 100 1.01 6.20 4.35
CA TYR A 100 0.91 7.14 3.23
C TYR A 100 0.52 8.55 3.70
N ARG A 101 -0.41 8.65 4.65
CA ARG A 101 -0.89 9.92 5.20
C ARG A 101 0.20 10.62 6.03
N ALA A 102 0.93 9.88 6.86
CA ALA A 102 2.03 10.38 7.68
C ALA A 102 3.21 10.85 6.81
N SER A 103 3.60 10.05 5.82
CA SER A 103 4.74 10.34 4.94
C SER A 103 4.48 11.51 3.98
N TYR A 104 3.22 11.87 3.71
CA TYR A 104 2.90 13.08 2.94
C TYR A 104 3.37 14.36 3.64
N ASN A 105 3.39 14.37 4.98
CA ASN A 105 3.85 15.51 5.78
C ASN A 105 5.28 15.36 6.32
N ARG A 106 5.84 14.14 6.43
CA ARG A 106 7.13 13.89 7.12
C ARG A 106 8.19 13.12 6.31
N GLY A 107 7.88 12.63 5.11
CA GLY A 107 8.75 11.70 4.35
C GLY A 107 8.62 10.24 4.81
N PRO A 108 9.10 9.25 4.03
CA PRO A 108 8.97 7.83 4.35
C PRO A 108 9.77 7.46 5.60
N VAL A 109 9.18 6.64 6.49
CA VAL A 109 9.86 6.19 7.73
C VAL A 109 10.90 5.09 7.43
N HIS A 110 10.91 4.54 6.20
CA HIS A 110 11.77 3.44 5.81
C HIS A 110 12.73 3.86 4.70
N GLY A 111 14.02 3.68 4.99
CA GLY A 111 15.13 4.13 4.15
C GLY A 111 16.45 4.05 4.90
N SER A 112 16.87 2.86 5.35
CA SER A 112 18.28 2.55 5.61
C SER A 112 18.49 1.03 5.64
N ALA A 113 18.95 0.48 4.52
CA ALA A 113 19.93 -0.60 4.45
C ALA A 113 20.50 -0.62 3.02
#